data_AF-A0A1H4VJK2-F1
#
_entry.id   AF-A0A1H4VJK2-F1
#
_cell.length_a   1.000
_cell.length_b   1.000
_cell.length_c   1.000
_cell.angle_alpha   90.00
_cell.angle_beta   90.00
_cell.angle_gamma   90.00
#
_symmetry.space_group_name_H-M   'P 1'
#
loop_
_entity.id
_entity.type
_entity.pdbx_description
1 polymer ?
#
loop_
_entity_poly.entity_id
_entity_poly.type
_entity_poly.pdbx_seq_one_letter_code
_entity_poly.pdbx_strand_id
1 'polypeptide(L)'
;MFRRAAALTVAVLALGAAVMAPAATAAAACSWTAHKIVAPDGYSDTEVTITGTDSHGNYAGHVLDRNVNQGKVVLWTDGEPRIPDALAPFAYPNVADENSAGTVLLDGGLPGTSWGVYLFSGGHHGPGTLTRLPDPAGYRLDSAVALNDRGDVLASATDLGDGHRVSVLWSVLAAGPQVIDLPDRHGMDLDDDGTVLLHAPDNKLGGLWRAGVVTPLTGEDRPVLIRQIRNGVVVGTAIDSWPASRALAWHGPADPRPLEQGGTAEATNKHGLIAGSLTNLIGPSAVWQDTKLLGLLPFPDGGYADVYVVGDDGVIFGNTDSKHAALRWTCD
;
A
#
# COMPACT_ATOMS: atom_id res chain seq x y z
N MET A 1 7.66 71.69 3.61
CA MET A 1 8.43 70.90 2.62
C MET A 1 7.77 69.52 2.50
N PHE A 2 7.06 69.27 1.41
CA PHE A 2 6.33 68.03 1.16
C PHE A 2 7.27 67.00 0.52
N ARG A 3 7.48 65.84 1.16
CA ARG A 3 8.15 64.69 0.54
C ARG A 3 7.10 63.78 -0.09
N ARG A 4 7.13 63.70 -1.42
CA ARG A 4 6.28 62.84 -2.25
C ARG A 4 6.77 61.39 -2.14
N ALA A 5 5.86 60.48 -1.82
CA ALA A 5 6.05 59.04 -1.94
C ALA A 5 5.88 58.63 -3.42
N ALA A 6 6.84 57.90 -3.97
CA ALA A 6 6.73 57.27 -5.28
C ALA A 6 6.38 55.79 -5.09
N ALA A 7 5.19 55.40 -5.55
CA ALA A 7 4.78 54.01 -5.63
C ALA A 7 5.38 53.38 -6.90
N LEU A 8 6.17 52.32 -6.75
CA LEU A 8 6.70 51.52 -7.85
C LEU A 8 5.74 50.36 -8.07
N THR A 9 4.99 50.39 -9.17
CA THR A 9 4.10 49.31 -9.60
C THR A 9 4.95 48.28 -10.37
N VAL A 10 5.24 47.13 -9.77
CA VAL A 10 5.88 46.00 -10.45
C VAL A 10 4.79 45.18 -11.14
N ALA A 11 4.72 45.26 -12.46
CA ALA A 11 3.87 44.40 -13.28
C ALA A 11 4.55 43.04 -13.45
N VAL A 12 4.04 42.00 -12.79
CA VAL A 12 4.47 40.61 -12.98
C VAL A 12 3.76 40.06 -14.22
N LEU A 13 4.49 39.89 -15.31
CA LEU A 13 4.05 39.14 -16.49
C LEU A 13 3.99 37.65 -16.12
N ALA A 14 2.78 37.16 -15.84
CA ALA A 14 2.52 35.73 -15.74
C ALA A 14 2.59 35.10 -17.14
N LEU A 15 3.75 34.56 -17.50
CA LEU A 15 3.88 33.62 -18.60
C LEU A 15 3.15 32.34 -18.21
N GLY A 16 1.92 32.18 -18.73
CA GLY A 16 1.16 30.95 -18.63
C GLY A 16 1.89 29.83 -19.38
N ALA A 17 2.71 29.07 -18.66
CA ALA A 17 3.19 27.79 -19.14
C ALA A 17 1.97 26.89 -19.26
N ALA A 18 1.56 26.61 -20.50
CA ALA A 18 0.62 25.53 -20.77
C ALA A 18 1.30 24.24 -20.32
N VAL A 19 0.95 23.76 -19.14
CA VAL A 19 1.31 22.41 -18.68
C VAL A 19 0.60 21.46 -19.64
N MET A 20 1.30 21.00 -20.67
CA MET A 20 0.79 19.93 -21.51
C MET A 20 0.69 18.71 -20.62
N ALA A 21 -0.55 18.35 -20.25
CA ALA A 21 -0.79 17.08 -19.60
C ALA A 21 -0.22 15.99 -20.51
N PRO A 22 0.62 15.07 -19.99
CA PRO A 22 1.09 13.94 -20.79
C PRO A 22 -0.13 13.21 -21.35
N ALA A 23 -0.13 13.01 -22.67
CA ALA A 23 -1.16 12.22 -23.32
C ALA A 23 -1.13 10.82 -22.69
N ALA A 24 -2.24 10.40 -22.11
CA ALA A 24 -2.40 9.04 -21.63
C ALA A 24 -2.24 8.11 -22.84
N THR A 25 -1.10 7.42 -22.92
CA THR A 25 -0.89 6.35 -23.88
C THR A 25 -2.00 5.34 -23.61
N ALA A 26 -2.89 5.14 -24.58
CA ALA A 26 -3.90 4.10 -24.49
C ALA A 26 -3.16 2.79 -24.19
N ALA A 27 -3.45 2.17 -23.05
CA ALA A 27 -2.91 0.87 -22.71
C ALA A 27 -3.19 -0.06 -23.88
N ALA A 28 -2.14 -0.46 -24.60
CA ALA A 28 -2.27 -1.47 -25.63
C ALA A 28 -2.86 -2.73 -24.97
N ALA A 29 -3.72 -3.45 -25.70
CA ALA A 29 -4.22 -4.74 -25.23
C ALA A 29 -3.03 -5.69 -25.06
N CYS A 30 -2.51 -5.77 -23.85
CA CYS A 30 -1.39 -6.62 -23.48
C CYS A 30 -1.94 -7.97 -22.98
N SER A 31 -1.18 -9.05 -23.18
CA SER A 31 -1.59 -10.39 -22.71
C SER A 31 -0.98 -10.65 -21.35
N TRP A 32 -1.82 -10.78 -20.33
CA TRP A 32 -1.37 -11.13 -18.98
C TRP A 32 -0.89 -12.58 -18.94
N THR A 33 0.29 -12.78 -18.36
CA THR A 33 0.89 -14.09 -18.11
C THR A 33 1.10 -14.26 -16.61
N ALA A 34 0.68 -15.41 -16.07
CA ALA A 34 0.87 -15.75 -14.67
C ALA A 34 2.12 -16.63 -14.47
N HIS A 35 2.92 -16.26 -13.49
CA HIS A 35 4.12 -16.97 -13.05
C HIS A 35 3.94 -17.37 -11.59
N LYS A 36 4.34 -18.61 -11.27
CA LYS A 36 4.31 -19.11 -9.90
C LYS A 36 5.47 -18.53 -9.12
N ILE A 37 5.23 -18.09 -7.89
CA ILE A 37 6.30 -17.69 -6.98
C ILE A 37 6.85 -18.92 -6.27
N VAL A 38 8.17 -19.05 -6.25
CA VAL A 38 8.88 -20.16 -5.60
C VAL A 38 9.20 -19.79 -4.16
N ALA A 39 8.95 -20.70 -3.23
CA ALA A 39 9.35 -20.55 -1.83
C ALA A 39 10.88 -20.75 -1.65
N PRO A 40 11.49 -20.21 -0.58
CA PRO A 40 12.85 -20.58 -0.21
C PRO A 40 12.98 -22.09 0.06
N ASP A 41 14.19 -22.62 -0.09
CA ASP A 41 14.49 -24.02 0.22
C ASP A 41 14.00 -24.42 1.63
N GLY A 42 13.30 -25.55 1.71
CA GLY A 42 12.75 -26.07 2.95
C GLY A 42 11.35 -25.55 3.32
N TYR A 43 10.78 -24.65 2.52
CA TYR A 43 9.43 -24.11 2.69
C TYR A 43 8.49 -24.55 1.56
N SER A 44 7.18 -24.49 1.79
CA SER A 44 6.17 -24.84 0.80
C SER A 44 5.72 -23.61 -0.01
N ASP A 45 5.54 -23.76 -1.32
CA ASP A 45 4.93 -22.73 -2.20
C ASP A 45 3.50 -22.34 -1.77
N THR A 46 2.82 -23.20 -0.99
CA THR A 46 1.49 -22.94 -0.41
C THR A 46 1.54 -21.98 0.79
N GLU A 47 2.72 -21.51 1.19
CA GLU A 47 2.91 -20.70 2.39
C GLU A 47 3.51 -19.33 2.09
N VAL A 48 3.78 -19.06 0.82
CA VAL A 48 4.28 -17.78 0.35
C VAL A 48 3.19 -16.74 0.37
N THR A 49 3.50 -15.57 0.92
CA THR A 49 2.65 -14.38 0.86
C THR A 49 3.51 -13.20 0.43
N ILE A 50 3.10 -12.49 -0.62
CA ILE A 50 3.75 -11.26 -1.10
C ILE A 50 2.99 -10.07 -0.54
N THR A 51 3.72 -9.08 -0.02
CA THR A 51 3.15 -7.89 0.61
C THR A 51 3.75 -6.58 0.13
N GLY A 52 4.91 -6.59 -0.54
CA GLY A 52 5.53 -5.39 -1.10
C GLY A 52 6.34 -5.68 -2.36
N THR A 53 6.63 -4.63 -3.13
CA THR A 53 7.48 -4.67 -4.34
C THR A 53 8.28 -3.40 -4.46
N ASP A 54 9.55 -3.51 -4.88
CA ASP A 54 10.37 -2.32 -5.17
C ASP A 54 10.04 -1.68 -6.53
N SER A 55 9.08 -2.25 -7.29
CA SER A 55 8.72 -1.79 -8.64
C SER A 55 9.88 -1.78 -9.64
N HIS A 56 10.92 -2.59 -9.40
CA HIS A 56 12.07 -2.80 -10.26
C HIS A 56 12.40 -4.30 -10.42
N GLY A 57 11.40 -5.15 -10.21
CA GLY A 57 11.51 -6.61 -10.33
C GLY A 57 11.81 -7.36 -9.03
N ASN A 58 12.11 -6.66 -7.93
CA ASN A 58 12.27 -7.29 -6.62
C ASN A 58 10.99 -7.13 -5.78
N TYR A 59 10.81 -8.03 -4.83
CA TYR A 59 9.64 -8.01 -3.96
C TYR A 59 9.91 -8.70 -2.63
N ALA A 60 9.08 -8.36 -1.65
CA ALA A 60 9.19 -8.84 -0.29
C ALA A 60 7.87 -9.41 0.24
N GLY A 61 8.00 -10.24 1.25
CA GLY A 61 6.88 -10.93 1.85
C GLY A 61 7.34 -11.89 2.93
N HIS A 62 6.56 -12.95 3.13
CA HIS A 62 6.88 -13.96 4.14
C HIS A 62 6.49 -15.37 3.73
N VAL A 63 7.06 -16.34 4.44
CA VAL A 63 6.65 -17.75 4.43
C VAL A 63 6.33 -18.22 5.85
N LEU A 64 5.40 -19.16 6.00
CA LEU A 64 5.12 -19.79 7.28
C LEU A 64 6.11 -20.95 7.56
N ASP A 65 6.82 -20.89 8.67
CA ASP A 65 7.57 -22.03 9.21
C ASP A 65 6.65 -22.89 10.08
N ARG A 66 6.18 -24.02 9.55
CA ARG A 66 5.27 -24.93 10.28
C ARG A 66 5.88 -25.57 11.52
N ASN A 67 7.21 -25.68 11.61
CA ASN A 67 7.85 -26.35 12.74
C ASN A 67 7.76 -25.51 14.00
N VAL A 68 7.73 -24.18 13.85
CA VAL A 68 7.62 -23.21 14.95
C VAL A 68 6.35 -22.35 14.89
N ASN A 69 5.49 -22.59 13.88
CA ASN A 69 4.27 -21.83 13.59
C ASN A 69 4.53 -20.32 13.56
N GLN A 70 5.53 -19.90 12.78
CA GLN A 70 6.00 -18.52 12.74
C GLN A 70 6.37 -18.09 11.32
N GLY A 71 6.04 -16.85 10.94
CA GLY A 71 6.48 -16.27 9.68
C GLY A 71 8.00 -16.08 9.61
N LYS A 72 8.56 -16.14 8.40
CA LYS A 72 9.93 -15.72 8.08
C LYS A 72 9.87 -14.70 6.96
N VAL A 73 10.59 -13.59 7.10
CA VAL A 73 10.71 -12.59 6.04
C VAL A 73 11.50 -13.17 4.88
N VAL A 74 10.99 -13.00 3.68
CA VAL A 74 11.64 -13.44 2.44
C VAL A 74 11.75 -12.24 1.51
N LEU A 75 12.93 -12.10 0.91
CA LEU A 75 13.18 -11.19 -0.19
C LEU A 75 13.38 -12.02 -1.46
N TRP A 76 12.68 -11.68 -2.53
CA TRP A 76 12.93 -12.21 -3.85
C TRP A 76 13.70 -11.18 -4.66
N THR A 77 14.91 -11.54 -5.09
CA THR A 77 15.76 -10.67 -5.91
C THR A 77 15.92 -11.33 -7.27
N ASP A 78 15.50 -10.66 -8.34
CA ASP A 78 15.43 -11.26 -9.68
C ASP A 78 14.63 -12.58 -9.72
N GLY A 79 13.64 -12.71 -8.84
CA GLY A 79 12.82 -13.92 -8.67
C GLY A 79 13.41 -15.01 -7.76
N GLU A 80 14.65 -14.86 -7.29
CA GLU A 80 15.32 -15.83 -6.41
C GLU A 80 15.02 -15.53 -4.93
N PRO A 81 14.39 -16.46 -4.18
CA PRO A 81 14.03 -16.25 -2.77
C PRO A 81 15.23 -16.34 -1.82
N ARG A 82 15.26 -15.46 -0.81
CA ARG A 82 16.23 -15.53 0.29
C ARG A 82 15.62 -15.04 1.61
N ILE A 83 15.90 -15.75 2.70
CA ILE A 83 15.67 -15.27 4.07
C ILE A 83 16.92 -14.51 4.52
N PRO A 84 16.86 -13.19 4.79
CA PRO A 84 18.04 -12.45 5.23
C PRO A 84 18.52 -12.86 6.63
N ASP A 85 19.82 -13.11 6.80
CA ASP A 85 20.40 -13.51 8.09
C ASP A 85 20.09 -12.50 9.22
N ALA A 86 20.07 -11.21 8.89
CA ALA A 86 19.73 -10.14 9.83
C ALA A 86 18.30 -10.24 10.39
N LEU A 87 17.40 -10.93 9.69
CA LEU A 87 16.00 -11.16 10.06
C LEU A 87 15.75 -12.58 10.59
N ALA A 88 16.73 -13.49 10.51
CA ALA A 88 16.60 -14.84 11.05
C ALA A 88 16.18 -14.93 12.54
N PRO A 89 16.70 -14.07 13.46
CA PRO A 89 16.28 -14.11 14.87
C PRO A 89 14.95 -13.41 15.13
N PHE A 90 14.37 -12.74 14.12
CA PHE A 90 13.19 -11.91 14.28
C PHE A 90 11.96 -12.79 14.54
N ALA A 91 11.26 -12.47 15.62
CA ALA A 91 10.10 -13.20 16.09
C ALA A 91 8.81 -12.56 15.56
N TYR A 92 7.95 -13.41 15.01
CA TYR A 92 6.65 -13.05 14.44
C TYR A 92 6.72 -11.87 13.46
N PRO A 93 7.63 -11.91 12.47
CA PRO A 93 7.69 -10.85 11.48
C PRO A 93 6.38 -10.75 10.72
N ASN A 94 5.87 -9.53 10.62
CA ASN A 94 4.83 -9.14 9.69
C ASN A 94 5.43 -8.12 8.71
N VAL A 95 5.51 -8.46 7.42
CA VAL A 95 5.97 -7.54 6.39
C VAL A 95 4.77 -6.75 5.90
N ALA A 96 4.75 -5.45 6.17
CA ALA A 96 3.64 -4.58 5.81
C ALA A 96 3.77 -4.05 4.38
N ASP A 97 4.97 -3.66 3.97
CA ASP A 97 5.17 -2.94 2.71
C ASP A 97 6.64 -2.93 2.27
N GLU A 98 6.89 -2.55 1.01
CA GLU A 98 8.21 -2.29 0.44
C GLU A 98 8.14 -1.10 -0.53
N ASN A 99 9.15 -0.22 -0.46
CA ASN A 99 9.22 0.93 -1.35
C ASN A 99 10.19 0.76 -2.51
N SER A 100 10.17 1.71 -3.44
CA SER A 100 11.01 1.69 -4.64
C SER A 100 12.52 1.70 -4.42
N ALA A 101 13.00 1.92 -3.19
CA ALA A 101 14.41 1.79 -2.82
C ALA A 101 14.77 0.39 -2.28
N GLY A 102 13.83 -0.55 -2.29
CA GLY A 102 14.00 -1.89 -1.71
C GLY A 102 14.10 -1.86 -0.19
N THR A 103 13.52 -0.85 0.46
CA THR A 103 13.36 -0.82 1.92
C THR A 103 12.07 -1.49 2.29
N VAL A 104 12.16 -2.47 3.19
CA VAL A 104 11.02 -3.25 3.66
C VAL A 104 10.59 -2.73 5.02
N LEU A 105 9.30 -2.44 5.16
CA LEU A 105 8.66 -2.10 6.43
C LEU A 105 8.09 -3.36 7.07
N LEU A 106 8.42 -3.59 8.33
CA LEU A 106 7.92 -4.74 9.08
C LEU A 106 7.68 -4.41 10.56
N ASP A 107 6.88 -5.23 11.21
CA ASP A 107 6.73 -5.26 12.66
C ASP A 107 6.95 -6.66 13.24
N GLY A 108 7.25 -6.70 14.53
CA GLY A 108 7.59 -7.92 15.27
C GLY A 108 8.57 -7.61 16.41
N GLY A 109 9.36 -8.61 16.83
CA GLY A 109 10.30 -8.44 17.94
C GLY A 109 11.62 -9.16 17.72
N LEU A 110 12.70 -8.59 18.25
CA LEU A 110 13.94 -9.33 18.45
C LEU A 110 13.91 -10.06 19.79
N PRO A 111 14.68 -11.16 19.96
CA PRO A 111 14.75 -11.86 21.23
C PRO A 111 15.15 -10.90 22.36
N GLY A 112 14.30 -10.81 23.39
CA GLY A 112 14.53 -9.94 24.54
C GLY A 112 14.19 -8.46 24.34
N THR A 113 13.61 -8.06 23.21
CA THR A 113 13.10 -6.71 22.99
C THR A 113 11.57 -6.69 23.04
N SER A 114 10.99 -5.50 23.28
CA SER A 114 9.56 -5.31 23.04
C SER A 114 9.25 -5.42 21.54
N TRP A 115 7.98 -5.66 21.23
CA TRP A 115 7.46 -5.49 19.88
C TRP A 115 7.77 -4.07 19.37
N GLY A 116 7.90 -3.92 18.07
CA GLY A 116 8.10 -2.62 17.45
C GLY A 116 8.01 -2.67 15.93
N VAL A 117 8.20 -1.51 15.34
CA VAL A 117 8.21 -1.30 13.89
C VAL A 117 9.64 -1.04 13.43
N TYR A 118 10.02 -1.66 12.32
CA TYR A 118 11.39 -1.65 11.82
C TYR A 118 11.42 -1.42 10.31
N LEU A 119 12.50 -0.78 9.86
CA LEU A 119 12.88 -0.69 8.46
C LEU A 119 14.06 -1.64 8.20
N PHE A 120 13.95 -2.47 7.16
CA PHE A 120 15.05 -3.29 6.67
C PHE A 120 15.47 -2.79 5.29
N SER A 121 16.61 -2.12 5.22
CA SER A 121 17.11 -1.48 3.99
C SER A 121 18.36 -2.17 3.44
N GLY A 122 18.51 -2.19 2.12
CA GLY A 122 19.69 -2.76 1.44
C GLY A 122 19.73 -4.30 1.44
N GLY A 123 18.62 -4.94 1.78
CA GLY A 123 18.49 -6.39 1.86
C GLY A 123 18.58 -7.10 0.51
N HIS A 124 18.07 -6.50 -0.57
CA HIS A 124 18.11 -7.13 -1.90
C HIS A 124 19.54 -7.30 -2.46
N HIS A 125 20.48 -6.43 -2.08
CA HIS A 125 21.83 -6.42 -2.64
C HIS A 125 22.94 -6.61 -1.59
N GLY A 126 22.60 -7.05 -0.37
CA GLY A 126 23.58 -7.15 0.71
C GLY A 126 23.05 -7.80 1.98
N PRO A 127 23.77 -7.63 3.11
CA PRO A 127 23.33 -8.12 4.41
C PRO A 127 22.11 -7.36 4.96
N GLY A 128 21.88 -6.16 4.44
CA GLY A 128 20.84 -5.23 4.91
C GLY A 128 21.12 -4.66 6.30
N THR A 129 20.34 -3.65 6.66
CA THR A 129 20.37 -3.01 7.97
C THR A 129 18.97 -2.96 8.54
N LEU A 130 18.78 -3.52 9.73
CA LEU A 130 17.53 -3.46 10.48
C LEU A 130 17.56 -2.25 11.44
N THR A 131 16.60 -1.34 11.28
CA THR A 131 16.51 -0.12 12.10
C THR A 131 15.15 -0.06 12.78
N ARG A 132 15.11 -0.04 14.11
CA ARG A 132 13.86 0.16 14.87
C ARG A 132 13.45 1.62 14.84
N LEU A 133 12.17 1.89 14.59
CA LEU A 133 11.60 3.23 14.76
C LEU A 133 11.44 3.54 16.26
N PRO A 134 11.83 4.74 16.72
CA PRO A 134 11.69 5.11 18.12
C PRO A 134 10.22 5.35 18.47
N ASP A 135 9.81 4.91 19.65
CA ASP A 135 8.48 5.20 20.17
C ASP A 135 8.33 6.71 20.43
N PRO A 136 7.27 7.37 19.93
CA PRO A 136 6.98 8.76 20.29
C PRO A 136 6.70 8.88 21.79
N ALA A 137 6.99 10.04 22.39
CA ALA A 137 6.76 10.27 23.80
C ALA A 137 5.28 10.08 24.17
N GLY A 138 5.00 9.18 25.12
CA GLY A 138 3.64 8.86 25.56
C GLY A 138 2.95 7.75 24.76
N TYR A 139 3.60 7.21 23.72
CA TYR A 139 3.04 6.19 22.84
C TYR A 139 3.96 4.97 22.76
N ARG A 140 3.42 3.84 22.33
CA ARG A 140 4.18 2.64 21.96
C ARG A 140 3.76 2.17 20.58
N LEU A 141 4.73 1.95 19.69
CA LEU A 141 4.48 1.37 18.38
C LEU A 141 4.09 -0.10 18.50
N ASP A 142 3.01 -0.49 17.82
CA ASP A 142 2.48 -1.86 17.88
C ASP A 142 2.46 -2.56 16.52
N SER A 143 2.23 -1.84 15.41
CA SER A 143 2.21 -2.48 14.08
C SER A 143 2.66 -1.55 12.97
N ALA A 144 3.30 -2.12 11.96
CA ALA A 144 3.56 -1.44 10.70
C ALA A 144 2.26 -1.28 9.91
N VAL A 145 2.14 -0.22 9.11
CA VAL A 145 0.94 0.01 8.27
C VAL A 145 1.33 0.21 6.81
N ALA A 146 2.12 1.24 6.48
CA ALA A 146 2.47 1.55 5.09
C ALA A 146 3.80 2.30 4.98
N LEU A 147 4.47 2.15 3.83
CA LEU A 147 5.74 2.79 3.49
C LEU A 147 5.65 3.38 2.08
N ASN A 148 5.80 4.69 1.95
CA ASN A 148 5.77 5.31 0.61
C ASN A 148 7.15 5.36 -0.06
N ASP A 149 7.21 5.78 -1.33
CA ASP A 149 8.44 5.81 -2.13
C ASP A 149 9.44 6.85 -1.63
N ARG A 150 8.99 7.87 -0.89
CA ARG A 150 9.88 8.84 -0.24
C ARG A 150 10.56 8.27 1.01
N GLY A 151 10.08 7.13 1.52
CA GLY A 151 10.52 6.54 2.78
C GLY A 151 9.82 7.13 4.00
N ASP A 152 8.65 7.78 3.83
CA ASP A 152 7.79 8.11 4.96
C ASP A 152 7.12 6.82 5.47
N VAL A 153 6.97 6.69 6.78
CA VAL A 153 6.39 5.50 7.41
C VAL A 153 5.11 5.86 8.14
N LEU A 154 4.04 5.10 7.87
CA LEU A 154 2.84 5.08 8.68
C LEU A 154 2.83 3.82 9.55
N ALA A 155 2.55 3.99 10.84
CA ALA A 155 2.41 2.90 11.78
C ALA A 155 1.24 3.11 12.73
N SER A 156 0.84 2.03 13.40
CA SER A 156 -0.09 2.07 14.53
C SER A 156 0.67 2.14 15.85
N ALA A 157 0.13 2.89 16.80
CA ALA A 157 0.63 2.93 18.16
C ALA A 157 -0.51 2.90 19.19
N THR A 158 -0.18 2.57 20.42
CA THR A 158 -1.06 2.65 21.58
C THR A 158 -0.66 3.87 22.41
N ASP A 159 -1.63 4.72 22.75
CA ASP A 159 -1.46 5.75 23.78
C ASP A 159 -1.28 5.10 25.15
N LEU A 160 -0.19 5.42 25.85
CA LEU A 160 0.13 4.81 27.16
C LEU A 160 -0.70 5.38 28.31
N GLY A 161 -1.39 6.50 28.10
CA GLY A 161 -2.25 7.15 29.10
C GLY A 161 -3.58 6.43 29.29
N ASP A 162 -4.22 6.01 28.20
CA ASP A 162 -5.57 5.39 28.23
C ASP A 162 -5.70 4.10 27.39
N GLY A 163 -4.68 3.72 26.63
CA GLY A 163 -4.61 2.48 25.88
C GLY A 163 -5.29 2.51 24.51
N HIS A 164 -5.78 3.66 24.02
CA HIS A 164 -6.43 3.70 22.70
C HIS A 164 -5.40 3.68 21.54
N ARG A 165 -5.86 3.23 20.37
CA ARG A 165 -5.05 3.16 19.15
C ARG A 165 -4.95 4.53 18.47
N VAL A 166 -3.74 4.95 18.13
CA VAL A 166 -3.44 6.13 17.31
C VAL A 166 -2.65 5.72 16.07
N SER A 167 -2.54 6.63 15.10
CA SER A 167 -1.60 6.46 13.98
C SER A 167 -0.40 7.38 14.17
N VAL A 168 0.77 6.95 13.72
CA VAL A 168 1.99 7.76 13.78
C VAL A 168 2.65 7.79 12.41
N LEU A 169 2.96 8.99 11.95
CA LEU A 169 3.63 9.24 10.67
C LEU A 169 5.06 9.73 10.93
N TRP A 170 6.05 8.99 10.44
CA TRP A 170 7.42 9.48 10.28
C TRP A 170 7.57 10.01 8.88
N SER A 171 7.57 11.34 8.73
CA SER A 171 7.92 11.94 7.45
C SER A 171 9.40 12.30 7.39
N VAL A 172 10.04 12.01 6.27
CA VAL A 172 11.42 12.46 5.97
C VAL A 172 11.52 13.98 5.87
N LEU A 173 10.38 14.67 5.71
CA LEU A 173 10.29 16.14 5.65
C LEU A 173 10.05 16.78 7.03
N ALA A 174 9.73 16.00 8.05
CA ALA A 174 9.45 16.47 9.40
C ALA A 174 10.66 16.26 10.32
N ALA A 175 10.79 17.11 11.34
CA ALA A 175 11.86 16.97 12.33
C ALA A 175 11.65 15.79 13.30
N GLY A 176 10.46 15.18 13.30
CA GLY A 176 10.09 14.08 14.19
C GLY A 176 8.74 13.47 13.83
N PRO A 177 8.32 12.42 14.55
CA PRO A 177 7.06 11.73 14.30
C PRO A 177 5.86 12.65 14.56
N GLN A 178 4.83 12.51 13.73
CA GLN A 178 3.55 13.16 13.90
C GLN A 178 2.52 12.14 14.40
N VAL A 179 1.97 12.37 15.59
CA VAL A 179 0.87 11.55 16.11
C VAL A 179 -0.43 12.06 15.51
N ILE A 180 -1.16 11.17 14.87
CA ILE A 180 -2.49 11.38 14.31
C ILE A 180 -3.46 10.70 15.26
N ASP A 181 -3.85 11.46 16.28
CA ASP A 181 -4.82 11.05 17.29
C ASP A 181 -6.21 11.55 16.86
N LEU A 182 -7.00 10.62 16.31
CA LEU A 182 -8.35 10.89 15.82
C LEU A 182 -9.29 9.85 16.42
N PRO A 183 -10.37 10.26 17.11
CA PRO A 183 -11.36 9.33 17.63
C PRO A 183 -11.91 8.42 16.54
N ASP A 184 -11.92 7.12 16.82
CA ASP A 184 -12.42 6.03 15.97
C ASP A 184 -11.79 5.90 14.58
N ARG A 185 -10.71 6.63 14.27
CA ARG A 185 -10.05 6.57 12.95
C ARG A 185 -8.60 6.17 13.09
N HIS A 186 -8.12 5.39 12.13
CA HIS A 186 -6.70 5.01 12.06
C HIS A 186 -6.25 4.97 10.61
N GLY A 187 -4.96 5.22 10.40
CA GLY A 187 -4.31 5.10 9.11
C GLY A 187 -4.37 3.67 8.60
N MET A 188 -4.65 3.54 7.31
CA MET A 188 -4.64 2.29 6.55
C MET A 188 -3.55 2.26 5.52
N ASP A 189 -3.25 3.41 4.91
CA ASP A 189 -2.29 3.51 3.84
C ASP A 189 -1.75 4.94 3.67
N LEU A 190 -0.67 5.10 2.92
CA LEU A 190 0.11 6.33 2.82
C LEU A 190 0.50 6.64 1.38
N ASP A 191 0.16 7.84 0.93
CA ASP A 191 0.58 8.35 -0.38
C ASP A 191 1.94 9.06 -0.32
N ASP A 192 2.62 9.15 -1.47
CA ASP A 192 3.94 9.77 -1.64
C ASP A 192 3.96 11.27 -1.30
N ASP A 193 2.80 11.87 -1.20
CA ASP A 193 2.65 13.28 -0.93
C ASP A 193 2.40 13.56 0.58
N GLY A 194 2.41 12.51 1.40
CA GLY A 194 2.19 12.52 2.85
C GLY A 194 0.72 12.46 3.25
N THR A 195 -0.19 12.22 2.31
CA THR A 195 -1.61 11.99 2.60
C THR A 195 -1.80 10.61 3.19
N VAL A 196 -2.45 10.53 4.36
CA VAL A 196 -2.81 9.27 5.01
C VAL A 196 -4.25 8.93 4.68
N LEU A 197 -4.48 7.73 4.13
CA LEU A 197 -5.82 7.15 4.03
C LEU A 197 -6.26 6.66 5.41
N LEU A 198 -7.39 7.16 5.88
CA LEU A 198 -7.98 6.81 7.17
C LEU A 198 -9.13 5.83 7.02
N HIS A 199 -9.07 4.74 7.78
CA HIS A 199 -10.24 3.93 8.11
C HIS A 199 -11.25 4.73 8.94
N ALA A 200 -12.52 4.36 8.82
CA ALA A 200 -13.59 4.80 9.70
C ALA A 200 -14.38 3.57 10.17
N PRO A 201 -15.01 3.60 11.35
CA PRO A 201 -15.76 2.47 11.88
C PRO A 201 -17.06 2.26 11.07
N ASP A 202 -17.69 1.10 11.27
CA ASP A 202 -18.82 0.57 10.52
C ASP A 202 -19.80 1.63 9.97
N ASN A 203 -20.08 1.52 8.68
CA ASN A 203 -21.00 2.36 7.89
C ASN A 203 -20.59 3.82 7.69
N LYS A 204 -19.38 4.23 8.09
CA LYS A 204 -18.82 5.53 7.71
C LYS A 204 -17.76 5.35 6.64
N LEU A 205 -17.79 6.20 5.63
CA LEU A 205 -16.71 6.28 4.68
C LEU A 205 -15.46 6.85 5.37
N GLY A 206 -14.29 6.38 4.94
CA GLY A 206 -13.00 6.84 5.42
C GLY A 206 -12.73 8.32 5.13
N GLY A 207 -11.47 8.71 5.24
CA GLY A 207 -11.06 10.09 4.94
C GLY A 207 -9.60 10.17 4.57
N LEU A 208 -9.19 11.34 4.12
CA LEU A 208 -7.81 11.68 3.86
C LEU A 208 -7.34 12.62 4.96
N TRP A 209 -6.32 12.22 5.71
CA TRP A 209 -5.62 13.12 6.61
C TRP A 209 -4.39 13.70 5.94
N ARG A 210 -4.19 15.01 6.09
CA ARG A 210 -2.98 15.67 5.64
C ARG A 210 -2.70 16.91 6.46
N ALA A 211 -1.51 16.97 7.06
CA ALA A 211 -1.04 18.13 7.81
C ALA A 211 -2.07 18.66 8.84
N GLY A 212 -2.70 17.74 9.58
CA GLY A 212 -3.69 18.08 10.61
C GLY A 212 -5.12 18.30 10.11
N VAL A 213 -5.36 18.23 8.79
CA VAL A 213 -6.69 18.40 8.19
C VAL A 213 -7.23 17.05 7.75
N VAL A 214 -8.46 16.72 8.16
CA VAL A 214 -9.19 15.55 7.67
C VAL A 214 -10.20 15.99 6.62
N THR A 215 -10.08 15.44 5.42
CA THR A 215 -11.07 15.59 4.35
C THR A 215 -11.84 14.28 4.22
N PRO A 216 -13.15 14.23 4.52
CA PRO A 216 -13.91 13.01 4.39
C PRO A 216 -13.98 12.61 2.92
N LEU A 217 -13.88 11.31 2.66
CA LEU A 217 -14.34 10.77 1.39
C LEU A 217 -15.87 10.91 1.37
N THR A 218 -16.45 11.20 0.21
CA THR A 218 -17.90 11.20 -0.01
C THR A 218 -18.25 10.16 -1.07
N GLY A 219 -19.49 9.72 -1.08
CA GLY A 219 -19.97 8.75 -2.05
C GLY A 219 -21.15 7.96 -1.51
N GLU A 220 -21.21 6.70 -1.91
CA GLU A 220 -22.30 5.77 -1.68
C GLU A 220 -22.79 5.72 -0.22
N ASP A 221 -24.12 5.63 -0.03
CA ASP A 221 -24.79 5.44 1.27
C ASP A 221 -24.68 3.98 1.78
N ARG A 222 -23.56 3.31 1.51
CA ARG A 222 -23.35 1.86 1.73
C ARG A 222 -22.05 1.59 2.49
N PRO A 223 -21.89 0.41 3.12
CA PRO A 223 -20.60 -0.01 3.63
C PRO A 223 -19.57 -0.04 2.49
N VAL A 224 -18.44 0.62 2.70
CA VAL A 224 -17.33 0.64 1.74
C VAL A 224 -16.08 0.15 2.46
N LEU A 225 -15.46 -0.88 1.90
CA LEU A 225 -14.12 -1.33 2.26
C LEU A 225 -13.11 -0.54 1.44
N ILE A 226 -12.57 0.54 2.00
CA ILE A 226 -11.42 1.24 1.41
C ILE A 226 -10.16 0.41 1.61
N ARG A 227 -9.25 0.41 0.62
CA ARG A 227 -8.11 -0.51 0.59
C ARG A 227 -6.77 0.20 0.50
N GLN A 228 -6.58 1.03 -0.52
CA GLN A 228 -5.28 1.63 -0.83
C GLN A 228 -5.44 3.05 -1.37
N ILE A 229 -4.41 3.88 -1.21
CA ILE A 229 -4.21 5.18 -1.86
C ILE A 229 -2.86 5.21 -2.59
N ARG A 230 -2.85 5.68 -3.83
CA ARG A 230 -1.62 5.97 -4.56
C ARG A 230 -1.84 7.11 -5.53
N ASN A 231 -0.93 8.09 -5.55
CA ASN A 231 -0.99 9.26 -6.44
C ASN A 231 -2.36 9.97 -6.41
N GLY A 232 -2.90 10.16 -5.21
CA GLY A 232 -4.19 10.80 -4.94
C GLY A 232 -5.42 9.97 -5.29
N VAL A 233 -5.26 8.75 -5.79
CA VAL A 233 -6.37 7.84 -6.11
C VAL A 233 -6.56 6.85 -4.97
N VAL A 234 -7.74 6.85 -4.36
CA VAL A 234 -8.15 5.81 -3.40
C VAL A 234 -8.91 4.72 -4.13
N VAL A 235 -8.69 3.46 -3.80
CA VAL A 235 -9.50 2.34 -4.28
C VAL A 235 -10.22 1.63 -3.14
N GLY A 236 -11.37 1.05 -3.46
CA GLY A 236 -12.14 0.28 -2.50
C GLY A 236 -13.38 -0.38 -3.10
N THR A 237 -14.15 -0.99 -2.22
CA THR A 237 -15.27 -1.86 -2.58
C THR A 237 -16.53 -1.46 -1.82
N ALA A 238 -17.57 -1.02 -2.53
CA ALA A 238 -18.91 -0.86 -1.95
C ALA A 238 -19.62 -2.22 -1.88
N ILE A 239 -20.17 -2.55 -0.72
CA ILE A 239 -20.89 -3.81 -0.49
C ILE A 239 -22.40 -3.56 -0.50
N ASP A 240 -23.10 -4.22 -1.41
CA ASP A 240 -24.54 -4.06 -1.58
C ASP A 240 -25.31 -5.10 -0.77
N SER A 241 -24.97 -6.36 -0.99
CA SER A 241 -25.44 -7.52 -0.24
C SER A 241 -24.44 -8.64 -0.48
N TRP A 242 -24.38 -9.68 0.35
CA TRP A 242 -23.47 -10.77 0.03
C TRP A 242 -23.99 -11.61 -1.15
N PRO A 243 -23.22 -11.84 -2.24
CA PRO A 243 -21.86 -11.37 -2.52
C PRO A 243 -21.78 -10.12 -3.44
N ALA A 244 -22.92 -9.54 -3.83
CA ALA A 244 -22.99 -8.33 -4.65
C ALA A 244 -22.19 -7.14 -4.09
N SER A 245 -21.26 -6.65 -4.91
CA SER A 245 -20.42 -5.50 -4.61
C SER A 245 -20.07 -4.75 -5.88
N ARG A 246 -19.47 -3.57 -5.68
CA ARG A 246 -18.95 -2.75 -6.77
C ARG A 246 -17.62 -2.12 -6.38
N ALA A 247 -16.65 -2.24 -7.27
CA ALA A 247 -15.36 -1.61 -7.16
C ALA A 247 -15.46 -0.11 -7.48
N LEU A 248 -14.76 0.71 -6.70
CA LEU A 248 -14.76 2.17 -6.79
C LEU A 248 -13.32 2.70 -6.76
N ALA A 249 -13.08 3.78 -7.51
CA ALA A 249 -11.88 4.61 -7.43
C ALA A 249 -12.28 6.07 -7.15
N TRP A 250 -11.64 6.71 -6.17
CA TRP A 250 -11.82 8.13 -5.87
C TRP A 250 -10.66 8.91 -6.45
N HIS A 251 -10.90 9.76 -7.45
CA HIS A 251 -9.90 10.68 -8.04
C HIS A 251 -9.80 12.02 -7.29
N GLY A 252 -10.30 12.01 -6.07
CA GLY A 252 -10.48 13.13 -5.17
C GLY A 252 -11.53 12.76 -4.13
N PRO A 253 -11.53 13.41 -2.95
CA PRO A 253 -12.40 13.00 -1.85
C PRO A 253 -13.88 12.94 -2.21
N ALA A 254 -14.32 13.77 -3.17
CA ALA A 254 -15.72 13.87 -3.58
C ALA A 254 -16.02 13.33 -4.99
N ASP A 255 -15.12 12.55 -5.59
CA ASP A 255 -15.26 12.03 -6.95
C ASP A 255 -15.10 10.49 -7.00
N PRO A 256 -16.03 9.73 -6.40
CA PRO A 256 -16.07 8.28 -6.55
C PRO A 256 -16.51 7.90 -7.97
N ARG A 257 -15.78 6.98 -8.59
CA ARG A 257 -16.07 6.47 -9.92
C ARG A 257 -16.10 4.94 -9.91
N PRO A 258 -17.13 4.30 -10.48
CA PRO A 258 -17.18 2.86 -10.56
C PRO A 258 -16.18 2.33 -11.59
N LEU A 259 -15.53 1.22 -11.25
CA LEU A 259 -14.74 0.46 -12.22
C LEU A 259 -15.67 -0.35 -13.11
N GLU A 260 -15.36 -0.40 -14.40
CA GLU A 260 -16.13 -1.14 -15.38
C GLU A 260 -16.22 -2.63 -14.99
N GLN A 261 -17.45 -3.10 -14.70
CA GLN A 261 -17.74 -4.48 -14.28
C GLN A 261 -17.00 -4.93 -13.00
N GLY A 262 -16.41 -4.01 -12.24
CA GLY A 262 -15.61 -4.34 -11.07
C GLY A 262 -16.45 -4.73 -9.86
N GLY A 263 -16.10 -5.86 -9.26
CA GLY A 263 -16.67 -6.36 -8.01
C GLY A 263 -15.90 -5.84 -6.80
N THR A 264 -14.57 -5.96 -6.81
CA THR A 264 -13.68 -5.41 -5.78
C THR A 264 -12.51 -4.64 -6.40
N ALA A 265 -11.97 -3.68 -5.66
CA ALA A 265 -10.68 -3.05 -5.93
C ALA A 265 -9.82 -3.13 -4.67
N GLU A 266 -8.67 -3.76 -4.79
CA GLU A 266 -7.82 -4.14 -3.65
C GLU A 266 -6.49 -3.39 -3.65
N ALA A 267 -5.94 -3.09 -4.83
CA ALA A 267 -4.67 -2.37 -4.95
C ALA A 267 -4.59 -1.49 -6.19
N THR A 268 -3.77 -0.44 -6.15
CA THR A 268 -3.52 0.55 -7.20
C THR A 268 -2.07 1.03 -7.19
N ASN A 269 -1.51 1.32 -8.36
CA ASN A 269 -0.18 1.94 -8.50
C ASN A 269 -0.26 3.43 -8.90
N LYS A 270 0.89 4.12 -9.00
CA LYS A 270 0.91 5.57 -9.31
C LYS A 270 0.46 5.90 -10.73
N HIS A 271 0.45 4.91 -11.61
CA HIS A 271 0.02 5.02 -13.00
C HIS A 271 -1.47 4.73 -13.18
N GLY A 272 -2.21 4.45 -12.11
CA GLY A 272 -3.64 4.18 -12.14
C GLY A 272 -3.99 2.76 -12.60
N LEU A 273 -3.02 1.83 -12.57
CA LEU A 273 -3.30 0.40 -12.73
C LEU A 273 -3.94 -0.10 -11.44
N ILE A 274 -5.11 -0.70 -11.51
CA ILE A 274 -5.88 -1.19 -10.36
C ILE A 274 -6.12 -2.70 -10.51
N ALA A 275 -5.96 -3.45 -9.42
CA ALA A 275 -6.22 -4.89 -9.36
C ALA A 275 -7.30 -5.24 -8.33
N GLY A 276 -8.06 -6.30 -8.59
CA GLY A 276 -9.16 -6.77 -7.76
C GLY A 276 -9.96 -7.87 -8.46
N SER A 277 -11.23 -8.03 -8.11
CA SER A 277 -12.12 -9.08 -8.64
C SER A 277 -13.23 -8.51 -9.51
N LEU A 278 -13.57 -9.20 -10.60
CA LEU A 278 -14.69 -8.85 -11.48
C LEU A 278 -16.04 -9.24 -10.83
N THR A 279 -17.11 -8.56 -11.22
CA THR A 279 -18.54 -8.84 -10.94
C THR A 279 -19.04 -8.73 -9.50
N ASN A 280 -18.37 -9.31 -8.51
CA ASN A 280 -18.83 -9.34 -7.12
C ASN A 280 -17.65 -9.58 -6.15
N LEU A 281 -17.91 -9.76 -4.84
CA LEU A 281 -16.87 -9.93 -3.81
C LEU A 281 -15.94 -11.12 -4.07
N ILE A 282 -16.46 -12.18 -4.69
CA ILE A 282 -15.71 -13.37 -5.07
C ILE A 282 -15.90 -13.56 -6.57
N GLY A 283 -14.88 -13.19 -7.34
CA GLY A 283 -14.93 -13.28 -8.79
C GLY A 283 -13.55 -13.49 -9.41
N PRO A 284 -13.51 -13.66 -10.75
CA PRO A 284 -12.25 -13.74 -11.47
C PRO A 284 -11.42 -12.50 -11.23
N SER A 285 -10.12 -12.65 -10.97
CA SER A 285 -9.24 -11.49 -10.83
C SER A 285 -9.15 -10.72 -12.14
N ALA A 286 -9.17 -9.40 -12.03
CA ALA A 286 -9.20 -8.49 -13.14
C ALA A 286 -8.32 -7.27 -12.85
N VAL A 287 -8.02 -6.57 -13.92
CA VAL A 287 -7.16 -5.38 -13.89
C VAL A 287 -7.78 -4.28 -14.73
N TRP A 288 -7.69 -3.06 -14.18
CA TRP A 288 -8.21 -1.84 -14.80
C TRP A 288 -7.09 -0.83 -14.96
N GLN A 289 -7.21 0.00 -16.00
CA GLN A 289 -6.48 1.25 -16.12
C GLN A 289 -7.48 2.35 -15.80
N ASP A 290 -7.24 3.08 -14.72
CA ASP A 290 -8.23 3.99 -14.16
C ASP A 290 -9.53 3.19 -13.91
N THR A 291 -10.63 3.58 -14.54
CA THR A 291 -11.93 2.92 -14.41
C THR A 291 -12.23 1.91 -15.52
N LYS A 292 -11.31 1.72 -16.49
CA LYS A 292 -11.52 0.91 -17.69
C LYS A 292 -10.92 -0.48 -17.55
N LEU A 293 -11.72 -1.50 -17.83
CA LEU A 293 -11.28 -2.90 -17.75
C LEU A 293 -10.22 -3.16 -18.84
N LEU A 294 -9.03 -3.59 -18.43
CA LEU A 294 -7.98 -4.03 -19.35
C LEU A 294 -8.08 -5.52 -19.67
N GLY A 295 -8.44 -6.34 -18.69
CA GLY A 295 -8.55 -7.77 -18.88
C GLY A 295 -8.65 -8.57 -17.59
N LEU A 296 -8.65 -9.89 -17.74
CA LEU A 296 -8.61 -10.86 -16.64
C LEU A 296 -7.17 -11.29 -16.39
N LEU A 297 -6.84 -11.53 -15.12
CA LEU A 297 -5.57 -12.13 -14.72
C LEU A 297 -5.72 -13.66 -14.75
N PRO A 298 -4.92 -14.41 -15.53
CA PRO A 298 -5.07 -15.85 -15.64
C PRO A 298 -4.66 -16.60 -14.37
N PHE A 299 -5.34 -17.70 -14.05
CA PHE A 299 -4.99 -18.62 -12.97
C PHE A 299 -4.66 -20.00 -13.55
N PRO A 300 -3.38 -20.41 -13.60
CA PRO A 300 -2.99 -21.68 -14.20
C PRO A 300 -3.69 -22.90 -13.58
N ASP A 301 -3.97 -22.85 -12.27
CA ASP A 301 -4.56 -23.95 -11.50
C ASP A 301 -6.04 -23.69 -11.11
N GLY A 302 -6.66 -22.63 -11.66
CA GLY A 302 -7.94 -22.10 -11.21
C GLY A 302 -7.85 -21.36 -9.87
N GLY A 303 -8.99 -20.92 -9.34
CA GLY A 303 -9.07 -20.16 -8.07
C GLY A 303 -9.28 -18.66 -8.27
N TYR A 304 -9.02 -17.90 -7.20
CA TYR A 304 -9.04 -16.43 -7.19
C TYR A 304 -7.92 -15.91 -6.27
N ALA A 305 -7.58 -14.63 -6.42
CA ALA A 305 -6.71 -13.93 -5.47
C ALA A 305 -7.53 -12.97 -4.61
N ASP A 306 -7.19 -12.87 -3.32
CA ASP A 306 -7.90 -12.06 -2.33
C ASP A 306 -7.08 -10.85 -1.85
N VAL A 307 -5.75 -10.89 -2.02
CA VAL A 307 -4.83 -9.80 -1.71
C VAL A 307 -3.96 -9.54 -2.92
N TYR A 308 -3.75 -8.27 -3.26
CA TYR A 308 -2.95 -7.85 -4.41
C TYR A 308 -1.88 -6.84 -3.99
N VAL A 309 -0.75 -6.88 -4.70
CA VAL A 309 0.30 -5.85 -4.67
C VAL A 309 0.52 -5.42 -6.11
N VAL A 310 0.47 -4.11 -6.41
CA VAL A 310 0.63 -3.59 -7.77
C VAL A 310 1.87 -2.68 -7.79
N GLY A 311 2.91 -3.13 -8.48
CA GLY A 311 4.13 -2.34 -8.69
C GLY A 311 3.92 -1.22 -9.70
N ASP A 312 4.73 -0.17 -9.58
CA ASP A 312 4.75 0.92 -10.55
C ASP A 312 5.38 0.50 -11.89
N ASP A 313 6.05 -0.65 -11.96
CA ASP A 313 6.50 -1.32 -13.19
C ASP A 313 5.37 -2.07 -13.91
N GLY A 314 4.14 -2.06 -13.37
CA GLY A 314 2.99 -2.75 -13.92
C GLY A 314 2.93 -4.25 -13.60
N VAL A 315 3.87 -4.76 -12.78
CA VAL A 315 3.81 -6.13 -12.26
C VAL A 315 2.76 -6.19 -11.16
N ILE A 316 1.95 -7.24 -11.18
CA ILE A 316 0.94 -7.51 -10.15
C ILE A 316 1.31 -8.78 -9.43
N PHE A 317 1.24 -8.78 -8.11
CA PHE A 317 1.29 -9.99 -7.30
C PHE A 317 -0.07 -10.22 -6.67
N GLY A 318 -0.39 -11.48 -6.41
CA GLY A 318 -1.59 -11.81 -5.67
C GLY A 318 -1.44 -13.08 -4.87
N ASN A 319 -1.99 -13.05 -3.66
CA ASN A 319 -2.04 -14.21 -2.79
C ASN A 319 -3.32 -14.99 -3.10
N THR A 320 -3.23 -16.32 -3.15
CA THR A 320 -4.31 -17.18 -3.62
C THR A 320 -4.63 -18.26 -2.59
N ASP A 321 -5.87 -18.73 -2.60
CA ASP A 321 -6.34 -19.87 -1.79
C ASP A 321 -6.00 -21.24 -2.40
N SER A 322 -5.18 -21.26 -3.45
CA SER A 322 -4.89 -22.43 -4.27
C SER A 322 -3.63 -23.21 -3.83
N LYS A 323 -3.23 -24.19 -4.64
CA LYS A 323 -1.99 -24.98 -4.42
C LYS A 323 -0.71 -24.14 -4.47
N HIS A 324 -0.74 -22.93 -5.04
CA HIS A 324 0.35 -21.97 -4.95
C HIS A 324 -0.19 -20.73 -4.25
N ALA A 325 0.35 -20.38 -3.10
CA ALA A 325 -0.22 -19.30 -2.30
C ALA A 325 0.08 -17.91 -2.86
N ALA A 326 0.98 -17.78 -3.85
CA ALA A 326 1.24 -16.52 -4.53
C ALA A 326 1.52 -16.67 -6.03
N LEU A 327 1.03 -15.72 -6.82
CA LEU A 327 1.26 -15.57 -8.25
C LEU A 327 1.84 -14.19 -8.56
N ARG A 328 2.60 -14.12 -9.66
CA ARG A 328 3.08 -12.88 -10.29
C ARG A 328 2.51 -12.79 -11.70
N TRP A 329 1.87 -11.68 -12.03
CA TRP A 329 1.40 -11.38 -13.37
C TRP A 329 2.24 -10.29 -14.02
N THR A 330 2.61 -10.54 -15.27
CA THR A 330 3.28 -9.58 -16.16
C THR A 330 2.46 -9.43 -17.43
N CYS A 331 2.57 -8.28 -18.08
CA CYS A 331 1.93 -8.03 -19.37
C CYS A 331 2.97 -7.87 -20.47
N ASP A 332 2.79 -8.63 -21.55
CA ASP A 332 3.61 -8.58 -22.77
C ASP A 332 2.82 -8.00 -23.95
#